data_AF-A0A929IUK9-F1
#
_entry.id   AF-A0A929IUK9-F1
#
_cell.length_a   1.000
_cell.length_b   1.000
_cell.length_c   1.000
_cell.angle_alpha   90.00
_cell.angle_beta   90.00
_cell.angle_gamma   90.00
#
_symmetry.space_group_name_H-M   'P 1'
#
loop_
_entity.id
_entity.type
_entity.pdbx_description
1 polymer ?
#
loop_
_entity_poly.entity_id
_entity_poly.type
_entity_poly.pdbx_seq_one_letter_code
_entity_poly.pdbx_strand_id
1 'polypeptide(L)'
;MTRRKLLFFIAVNIYAAGVSAGEPVYPLVTYKCNPEADIITLTNTLLKNDEGASYKYSDEDGTYSPWDLVEIDRRTERTRIVKTRKIVKTCTLSSGDYTVTIEPQVFSKNLSGTCGASISSAFTITFDDFDIKERTPFEDYCRGNSPIITRVTVFGKTGEVKIKRIARYKFY
;
A
#
# COMPACT_ATOMS: atom_id res chain seq x y z
N MET A 1 51.20 -29.30 52.31
CA MET A 1 51.09 -28.36 51.16
C MET A 1 49.83 -28.71 50.37
N THR A 2 48.75 -27.98 50.59
CA THR A 2 47.42 -28.30 50.02
C THR A 2 47.06 -27.21 49.02
N ARG A 3 47.15 -27.51 47.72
CA ARG A 3 46.98 -26.55 46.62
C ARG A 3 45.48 -26.41 46.29
N ARG A 4 44.84 -25.33 46.75
CA ARG A 4 43.49 -24.92 46.34
C ARG A 4 43.52 -24.51 44.86
N LYS A 5 42.80 -25.21 43.99
CA LYS A 5 42.53 -24.78 42.61
C LYS A 5 41.30 -23.86 42.62
N LEU A 6 41.51 -22.59 42.30
CA LEU A 6 40.46 -21.59 42.13
C LEU A 6 39.93 -21.69 40.69
N LEU A 7 38.67 -22.09 40.51
CA LEU A 7 37.99 -22.11 39.22
C LEU A 7 37.35 -20.74 38.98
N PHE A 8 37.91 -19.97 38.05
CA PHE A 8 37.31 -18.74 37.53
C PHE A 8 36.24 -19.12 36.51
N PHE A 9 34.96 -18.97 36.87
CA PHE A 9 33.84 -19.00 35.92
C PHE A 9 33.71 -17.62 35.28
N ILE A 10 34.09 -17.51 34.00
CA ILE A 10 33.85 -16.31 33.18
C ILE A 10 32.43 -16.45 32.63
N ALA A 11 31.48 -15.68 33.18
CA ALA A 11 30.13 -15.57 32.64
C ALA A 11 30.14 -14.67 31.39
N VAL A 12 30.09 -15.29 30.21
CA VAL A 12 29.88 -14.58 28.94
C VAL A 12 28.40 -14.16 28.88
N ASN A 13 28.15 -12.88 29.11
CA ASN A 13 26.83 -12.29 28.88
C ASN A 13 26.58 -12.20 27.38
N ILE A 14 25.91 -13.23 26.84
CA ILE A 14 25.39 -13.21 25.47
C ILE A 14 24.19 -12.26 25.47
N TYR A 15 24.43 -11.00 25.11
CA TYR A 15 23.36 -10.07 24.75
C TYR A 15 22.75 -10.56 23.43
N ALA A 16 21.67 -11.34 23.52
CA ALA A 16 20.80 -11.57 22.38
C ALA A 16 20.06 -10.25 22.10
N ALA A 17 20.58 -9.46 21.15
CA ALA A 17 19.83 -8.37 20.57
C ALA A 17 18.63 -9.00 19.83
N GLY A 18 17.46 -8.98 20.45
CA GLY A 18 16.21 -9.35 19.80
C GLY A 18 16.02 -8.44 18.59
N VAL A 19 16.06 -9.02 17.39
CA VAL A 19 15.59 -8.36 16.17
C VAL A 19 14.08 -8.19 16.34
N SER A 20 13.65 -7.00 16.75
CA SER A 20 12.22 -6.66 16.72
C SER A 20 11.80 -6.59 15.26
N ALA A 21 11.03 -7.57 14.79
CA ALA A 21 10.34 -7.46 13.52
C ALA A 21 9.35 -6.29 13.64
N GLY A 22 9.46 -5.29 12.76
CA GLY A 22 8.51 -4.19 12.71
C GLY A 22 7.08 -4.72 12.54
N GLU A 23 6.11 -4.05 13.16
CA GLU A 23 4.70 -4.45 13.07
C GLU A 23 4.26 -4.56 11.61
N PRO A 24 3.52 -5.61 11.23
CA PRO A 24 3.03 -5.77 9.87
C PRO A 24 2.04 -4.64 9.54
N VAL A 25 2.19 -4.08 8.34
CA VAL A 25 1.30 -3.05 7.79
C VAL A 25 0.57 -3.60 6.57
N TYR A 26 -0.72 -3.30 6.49
CA TYR A 26 -1.61 -3.81 5.46
C TYR A 26 -2.17 -2.62 4.67
N PRO A 27 -1.69 -2.37 3.43
CA PRO A 27 -2.19 -1.26 2.63
C PRO A 27 -3.65 -1.46 2.25
N LEU A 28 -4.45 -0.42 2.45
CA LEU A 28 -5.87 -0.37 2.13
C LEU A 28 -6.13 0.82 1.21
N VAL A 29 -6.63 0.54 0.01
CA VAL A 29 -7.23 1.53 -0.86
C VAL A 29 -8.75 1.43 -0.77
N THR A 30 -9.41 2.57 -0.56
CA THR A 30 -10.88 2.64 -0.58
C THR A 30 -11.34 3.54 -1.71
N TYR A 31 -12.31 3.07 -2.49
CA TYR A 31 -13.04 3.82 -3.50
C TYR A 31 -14.47 4.09 -3.02
N LYS A 32 -14.92 5.34 -3.14
CA LYS A 32 -16.31 5.73 -2.87
C LYS A 32 -16.81 6.64 -3.98
N CYS A 33 -17.91 6.23 -4.62
CA CYS A 33 -18.73 7.06 -5.49
C CYS A 33 -19.88 7.64 -4.65
N ASN A 34 -20.03 8.97 -4.63
CA ASN A 34 -21.13 9.63 -3.95
C ASN A 34 -21.81 10.62 -4.91
N PRO A 35 -22.84 10.17 -5.66
CA PRO A 35 -23.58 11.03 -6.58
C PRO A 35 -24.32 12.18 -5.90
N GLU A 36 -24.82 12.00 -4.67
CA GLU A 36 -25.55 13.03 -3.93
C GLU A 36 -24.65 14.22 -3.57
N ALA A 37 -23.41 13.93 -3.18
CA ALA A 37 -22.38 14.94 -2.92
C ALA A 37 -21.60 15.33 -4.19
N ASP A 38 -21.92 14.72 -5.33
CA ASP A 38 -21.28 14.93 -6.63
C ASP A 38 -19.74 14.75 -6.61
N ILE A 39 -19.28 13.71 -5.92
CA ILE A 39 -17.85 13.43 -5.75
C ILE A 39 -17.49 11.94 -5.85
N ILE A 40 -16.26 11.70 -6.28
CA ILE A 40 -15.57 10.42 -6.07
C ILE A 40 -14.43 10.64 -5.09
N THR A 41 -14.24 9.71 -4.15
CA THR A 41 -13.10 9.73 -3.24
C THR A 41 -12.31 8.43 -3.33
N LEU A 42 -10.99 8.55 -3.48
CA LEU A 42 -10.04 7.48 -3.20
C LEU A 42 -9.29 7.79 -1.92
N THR A 43 -9.15 6.82 -1.02
CA THR A 43 -8.25 6.94 0.14
C THR A 43 -7.21 5.84 0.13
N ASN A 44 -6.02 6.18 0.62
CA ASN A 44 -4.94 5.24 0.87
C ASN A 44 -4.60 5.33 2.37
N THR A 45 -4.70 4.20 3.05
CA THR A 45 -4.48 4.06 4.50
C THR A 45 -3.70 2.78 4.79
N LEU A 46 -3.16 2.67 6.00
CA LEU A 46 -2.56 1.44 6.50
C LEU A 46 -3.40 0.90 7.64
N LEU A 47 -3.77 -0.36 7.56
CA LEU A 47 -4.26 -1.12 8.71
C LEU A 47 -3.03 -1.70 9.42
N LYS A 48 -3.08 -1.75 10.76
CA LYS A 48 -1.98 -2.25 11.59
C LYS A 48 -2.45 -3.42 12.44
N ASN A 49 -1.51 -4.24 12.88
CA ASN A 49 -1.74 -5.28 13.89
C ASN A 49 -2.89 -6.23 13.49
N ASP A 50 -3.68 -6.66 14.46
CA ASP A 50 -4.75 -7.65 14.27
C ASP A 50 -5.90 -7.12 13.38
N GLU A 51 -6.11 -5.80 13.33
CA GLU A 51 -7.10 -5.18 12.45
C GLU A 51 -6.74 -5.48 10.99
N GLY A 52 -5.50 -5.21 10.59
CA GLY A 52 -5.06 -5.44 9.22
C GLY A 52 -4.99 -6.93 8.86
N ALA A 53 -4.62 -7.79 9.81
CA ALA A 53 -4.54 -9.23 9.58
C ALA A 53 -5.90 -9.89 9.35
N SER A 54 -6.97 -9.32 9.93
CA SER A 54 -8.33 -9.87 9.86
C SER A 54 -9.27 -9.11 8.92
N TYR A 55 -8.80 -8.02 8.31
CA TYR A 55 -9.60 -7.18 7.43
C TYR A 55 -10.03 -7.94 6.17
N LYS A 56 -11.31 -7.81 5.82
CA LYS A 56 -11.90 -8.44 4.64
C LYS A 56 -12.09 -7.39 3.55
N TYR A 57 -11.16 -7.34 2.60
CA TYR A 57 -11.30 -6.53 1.40
C TYR A 57 -12.47 -7.03 0.56
N SER A 58 -13.28 -6.11 0.04
CA SER A 58 -14.46 -6.45 -0.74
C SER A 58 -14.72 -5.37 -1.81
N ASP A 59 -15.21 -5.82 -2.96
CA ASP A 59 -15.60 -4.92 -4.03
C ASP A 59 -16.86 -4.11 -3.70
N GLU A 60 -17.74 -4.69 -2.86
CA GLU A 60 -18.98 -4.08 -2.38
C GLU A 60 -18.71 -2.89 -1.45
N ASP A 61 -17.73 -3.01 -0.55
CA ASP A 61 -17.29 -1.90 0.32
C ASP A 61 -16.33 -0.93 -0.40
N GLY A 62 -15.93 -1.26 -1.63
CA GLY A 62 -14.95 -0.52 -2.41
C GLY A 62 -13.56 -0.56 -1.79
N THR A 63 -13.18 -1.67 -1.13
CA THR A 63 -11.93 -1.81 -0.37
C THR A 63 -10.99 -2.82 -1.02
N TYR A 64 -9.72 -2.44 -1.17
CA TYR A 64 -8.76 -3.22 -1.96
C TYR A 64 -7.37 -3.23 -1.33
N SER A 65 -6.74 -4.41 -1.37
CA SER A 65 -5.30 -4.52 -1.14
C SER A 65 -4.56 -4.55 -2.47
N PRO A 66 -3.46 -3.79 -2.65
CA PRO A 66 -2.60 -3.94 -3.82
C PRO A 66 -1.99 -5.34 -3.95
N TRP A 67 -1.85 -6.09 -2.86
CA TRP A 67 -1.37 -7.47 -2.88
C TRP A 67 -2.36 -8.43 -3.57
N ASP A 68 -3.66 -8.15 -3.51
CA ASP A 68 -4.69 -8.96 -4.20
C ASP A 68 -4.71 -8.72 -5.71
N LEU A 69 -4.02 -7.67 -6.17
CA LEU A 69 -3.91 -7.29 -7.58
C LEU A 69 -2.66 -7.87 -8.26
N VAL A 70 -1.89 -8.71 -7.58
CA VAL A 70 -0.71 -9.35 -8.13
C VAL A 70 -0.75 -10.86 -8.03
N GLU A 71 -0.14 -11.53 -9.00
CA GLU A 71 0.09 -12.96 -8.97
C GLU A 71 1.57 -13.22 -8.66
N ILE A 72 1.84 -14.04 -7.65
CA ILE A 72 3.19 -14.32 -7.15
C ILE A 72 3.57 -15.76 -7.49
N ASP A 73 4.63 -15.92 -8.27
CA ASP A 73 5.30 -17.20 -8.52
C ASP A 73 6.32 -17.43 -7.39
N ARG A 74 6.07 -18.46 -6.57
CA ARG A 74 6.93 -18.87 -5.46
C ARG A 74 7.66 -20.16 -5.84
N ARG A 75 8.97 -20.06 -6.02
CA ARG A 75 9.87 -21.20 -6.25
C ARG A 75 10.95 -21.22 -5.19
N THR A 76 11.60 -22.36 -5.01
CA THR A 76 12.63 -22.60 -3.99
C THR A 76 13.76 -21.55 -4.02
N GLU A 77 14.15 -21.08 -5.21
CA GLU A 77 15.24 -20.13 -5.39
C GLU A 77 14.79 -18.69 -5.64
N ARG A 78 13.49 -18.46 -5.93
CA ARG A 78 12.98 -17.14 -6.32
C ARG A 78 11.50 -16.96 -6.03
N THR A 79 11.16 -15.80 -5.47
CA THR A 79 9.78 -15.35 -5.31
C THR A 79 9.59 -14.04 -6.06
N ARG A 80 8.66 -14.00 -7.01
CA ARG A 80 8.45 -12.83 -7.87
C ARG A 80 7.01 -12.62 -8.28
N ILE A 81 6.65 -11.36 -8.55
CA ILE A 81 5.40 -10.99 -9.20
C ILE A 81 5.49 -11.31 -10.68
N VAL A 82 4.54 -12.10 -11.20
CA VAL A 82 4.48 -12.52 -12.60
C VAL A 82 3.36 -11.87 -13.39
N LYS A 83 2.30 -11.40 -12.71
CA LYS A 83 1.17 -10.73 -13.33
C LYS A 83 0.60 -9.67 -12.41
N THR A 84 0.05 -8.62 -13.01
CA THR A 84 -0.72 -7.58 -12.33
C THR A 84 -2.14 -7.53 -12.89
N ARG A 85 -3.08 -7.09 -12.07
CA ARG A 85 -4.49 -6.87 -12.42
C ARG A 85 -4.85 -5.42 -12.09
N LYS A 86 -5.91 -4.93 -12.72
CA LYS A 86 -6.49 -3.61 -12.44
C LYS A 86 -7.94 -3.78 -12.03
N ILE A 87 -8.40 -2.88 -11.16
CA ILE A 87 -9.80 -2.67 -10.85
C ILE A 87 -10.26 -1.48 -11.67
N VAL A 88 -11.45 -1.58 -12.27
CA VAL A 88 -12.07 -0.49 -13.02
C VAL A 88 -13.42 -0.21 -12.38
N LYS A 89 -13.65 1.04 -12.00
CA LYS A 89 -14.90 1.50 -11.40
C LYS A 89 -15.46 2.66 -12.18
N THR A 90 -16.75 2.61 -12.46
CA THR A 90 -17.48 3.71 -13.09
C THR A 90 -18.37 4.38 -12.04
N CYS A 91 -18.46 5.70 -12.08
CA CYS A 91 -19.34 6.51 -11.25
C CYS A 91 -19.95 7.60 -12.13
N THR A 92 -21.27 7.60 -12.22
CA THR A 92 -22.02 8.67 -12.86
C THR A 92 -22.15 9.83 -11.87
N LEU A 93 -21.59 10.98 -12.22
CA LEU A 93 -21.72 12.24 -11.50
C LEU A 93 -22.53 13.23 -12.35
N SER A 94 -22.72 14.46 -11.86
CA SER A 94 -23.56 15.46 -12.51
C SER A 94 -23.14 15.83 -13.94
N SER A 95 -21.86 15.71 -14.27
CA SER A 95 -21.29 16.04 -15.58
C SER A 95 -21.18 14.84 -16.53
N GLY A 96 -21.34 13.60 -16.05
CA GLY A 96 -21.21 12.39 -16.86
C GLY A 96 -20.53 11.23 -16.12
N ASP A 97 -20.06 10.26 -16.89
CA ASP A 97 -19.46 9.03 -16.38
C ASP A 97 -17.96 9.19 -16.18
N TYR A 98 -17.54 9.01 -14.92
CA TYR A 98 -16.13 8.95 -14.54
C TYR A 98 -15.70 7.50 -14.40
N THR A 99 -14.55 7.17 -14.98
CA THR A 99 -13.91 5.88 -14.79
C THR A 99 -12.66 6.05 -13.93
N VAL A 100 -12.60 5.31 -12.82
CA VAL A 100 -11.43 5.20 -11.95
C VAL A 100 -10.80 3.83 -12.15
N THR A 101 -9.54 3.83 -12.59
CA THR A 101 -8.73 2.61 -12.63
C THR A 101 -7.81 2.60 -11.41
N ILE A 102 -7.79 1.49 -10.67
CA ILE A 102 -6.87 1.24 -9.55
C ILE A 102 -5.99 0.05 -9.93
N GLU A 103 -4.68 0.20 -9.78
CA GLU A 103 -3.70 -0.83 -10.15
C GLU A 103 -2.56 -0.88 -9.13
N PRO A 104 -1.81 -1.99 -9.03
CA PRO A 104 -0.68 -2.06 -8.12
C PRO A 104 0.49 -1.20 -8.59
N GLN A 105 1.11 -0.49 -7.67
CA GLN A 105 2.43 0.12 -7.82
C GLN A 105 3.49 -0.85 -7.28
N VAL A 106 4.02 -1.66 -8.19
CA VAL A 106 5.07 -2.64 -7.89
C VAL A 106 6.45 -1.98 -7.93
N PHE A 107 7.10 -1.86 -6.77
CA PHE A 107 8.45 -1.27 -6.68
C PHE A 107 9.56 -2.23 -7.12
N SER A 108 9.35 -3.54 -6.95
CA SER A 108 10.24 -4.58 -7.43
C SER A 108 9.44 -5.83 -7.78
N LYS A 109 9.67 -6.40 -8.97
CA LYS A 109 9.07 -7.70 -9.33
C LYS A 109 9.69 -8.85 -8.55
N ASN A 110 10.94 -8.71 -8.10
CA ASN A 110 11.55 -9.68 -7.20
C ASN A 110 11.19 -9.31 -5.75
N LEU A 111 10.55 -10.23 -5.02
CA LEU A 111 10.09 -9.97 -3.66
C LEU A 111 11.21 -10.09 -2.61
N SER A 112 12.43 -10.45 -3.02
CA SER A 112 13.61 -10.34 -2.16
C SER A 112 14.07 -8.89 -2.01
N GLY A 113 14.62 -8.56 -0.84
CA GLY A 113 15.15 -7.22 -0.56
C GLY A 113 14.08 -6.20 -0.19
N THR A 114 14.51 -5.00 0.22
CA THR A 114 13.62 -4.09 0.93
C THR A 114 12.46 -3.52 0.11
N CYS A 115 12.66 -3.27 -1.18
CA CYS A 115 11.57 -2.79 -2.04
C CYS A 115 10.70 -3.94 -2.60
N GLY A 116 11.17 -5.19 -2.50
CA GLY A 116 10.37 -6.37 -2.82
C GLY A 116 9.35 -6.70 -1.74
N ALA A 117 9.59 -6.27 -0.51
CA ALA A 117 8.68 -6.48 0.63
C ALA A 117 7.52 -5.47 0.70
N SER A 118 7.40 -4.55 -0.27
CA SER A 118 6.40 -3.49 -0.28
C SER A 118 5.77 -3.35 -1.66
N ILE A 119 4.47 -3.07 -1.66
CA ILE A 119 3.68 -2.72 -2.84
C ILE A 119 2.73 -1.60 -2.43
N SER A 120 2.50 -0.66 -3.34
CA SER A 120 1.48 0.39 -3.17
C SER A 120 0.44 0.25 -4.27
N SER A 121 -0.41 1.25 -4.44
CA SER A 121 -1.35 1.35 -5.55
C SER A 121 -1.07 2.60 -6.38
N ALA A 122 -1.59 2.62 -7.59
CA ALA A 122 -1.72 3.79 -8.44
C ALA A 122 -3.18 3.92 -8.90
N PHE A 123 -3.54 5.12 -9.31
CA PHE A 123 -4.87 5.41 -9.83
C PHE A 123 -4.79 6.23 -11.12
N THR A 124 -5.78 6.04 -11.99
CA THR A 124 -6.05 6.86 -13.17
C THR A 124 -7.51 7.28 -13.11
N ILE A 125 -7.81 8.52 -13.49
CA ILE A 125 -9.17 9.03 -13.57
C ILE A 125 -9.42 9.50 -15.00
N THR A 126 -10.44 8.94 -15.61
CA THR A 126 -10.86 9.21 -16.98
C THR A 126 -12.29 9.77 -16.96
N PHE A 127 -12.56 10.76 -17.80
CA PHE A 127 -13.88 11.34 -18.04
C PHE A 127 -14.03 11.51 -19.56
N ASP A 128 -15.13 11.01 -20.12
CA ASP A 128 -15.37 10.99 -21.57
C ASP A 128 -14.18 10.42 -22.38
N ASP A 129 -13.61 9.30 -21.94
CA ASP A 129 -12.43 8.65 -22.54
C ASP A 129 -11.12 9.48 -22.50
N PHE A 130 -11.11 10.64 -21.83
CA PHE A 130 -9.91 11.44 -21.60
C PHE A 130 -9.39 11.29 -20.16
N ASP A 131 -8.10 11.05 -20.02
CA ASP A 131 -7.44 11.02 -18.71
C ASP A 131 -7.36 12.44 -18.11
N ILE A 132 -8.37 12.82 -17.32
CA ILE A 132 -8.31 14.04 -16.50
C ILE A 132 -7.28 13.92 -15.36
N LYS A 133 -6.91 12.68 -15.03
CA LYS A 133 -5.73 12.39 -14.25
C LYS A 133 -5.05 11.12 -14.74
N GLU A 134 -3.89 11.31 -15.37
CA GLU A 134 -2.99 10.22 -15.74
C GLU A 134 -2.58 9.36 -14.54
N ARG A 135 -2.13 8.14 -14.84
CA ARG A 135 -1.67 7.15 -13.87
C ARG A 135 -0.72 7.77 -12.83
N THR A 136 -1.20 7.86 -11.60
CA THR A 136 -0.48 8.49 -10.48
C THR A 136 -0.39 7.49 -9.32
N PRO A 137 0.83 7.14 -8.85
CA PRO A 137 0.99 6.28 -7.70
C PRO A 137 0.62 7.01 -6.40
N PHE A 138 0.08 6.28 -5.43
CA PHE A 138 -0.07 6.81 -4.07
C PHE A 138 1.28 7.01 -3.37
N GLU A 139 2.27 6.21 -3.78
CA GLU A 139 3.65 6.26 -3.31
C GLU A 139 4.61 6.10 -4.50
N ASP A 140 5.42 7.13 -4.77
CA ASP A 140 6.35 7.13 -5.92
C ASP A 140 7.47 6.09 -5.78
N TYR A 141 7.99 5.93 -4.55
CA TYR A 141 9.17 5.13 -4.25
C TYR A 141 8.97 4.33 -2.97
N CYS A 142 9.44 3.08 -2.96
CA CYS A 142 9.49 2.20 -1.77
C CYS A 142 10.34 2.74 -0.62
N ARG A 143 11.22 3.71 -0.89
CA ARG A 143 12.19 4.28 0.07
C ARG A 143 12.35 5.77 -0.17
N GLY A 144 12.86 6.47 0.84
CA GLY A 144 13.07 7.92 0.81
C GLY A 144 11.93 8.67 1.50
N ASN A 145 11.87 9.98 1.25
CA ASN A 145 11.00 10.90 2.00
C ASN A 145 9.89 11.52 1.14
N SER A 146 9.66 11.01 -0.07
CA SER A 146 8.59 11.51 -0.95
C SER A 146 7.23 11.45 -0.23
N PRO A 147 6.42 12.52 -0.30
CA PRO A 147 5.10 12.54 0.32
C PRO A 147 4.19 11.44 -0.24
N ILE A 148 3.32 10.90 0.62
CA ILE A 148 2.35 9.88 0.29
C ILE A 148 1.00 10.53 0.03
N ILE A 149 0.35 10.17 -1.07
CA ILE A 149 -1.04 10.55 -1.31
C ILE A 149 -1.92 9.72 -0.37
N THR A 150 -2.80 10.38 0.38
CA THR A 150 -3.74 9.72 1.30
C THR A 150 -5.19 9.90 0.90
N ARG A 151 -5.48 10.93 0.09
CA ARG A 151 -6.81 11.16 -0.45
C ARG A 151 -6.76 11.80 -1.82
N VAL A 152 -7.61 11.31 -2.70
CA VAL A 152 -7.94 11.93 -3.99
C VAL A 152 -9.44 12.20 -3.98
N THR A 153 -9.85 13.40 -4.39
CA THR A 153 -11.25 13.77 -4.52
C THR A 153 -11.48 14.32 -5.92
N VAL A 154 -12.41 13.72 -6.65
CA VAL A 154 -12.89 14.19 -7.96
C VAL A 154 -14.21 14.89 -7.74
N PHE A 155 -14.37 16.09 -8.28
CA PHE A 155 -15.61 16.86 -8.22
C PHE A 155 -16.34 16.77 -9.55
N GLY A 156 -17.54 16.19 -9.57
CA GLY A 156 -18.30 15.94 -10.80
C GLY A 156 -18.56 17.23 -11.57
N LYS A 157 -19.09 18.25 -10.90
CA LYS A 157 -19.46 19.53 -11.50
C LYS A 157 -18.34 20.23 -12.27
N THR A 158 -17.09 20.04 -11.88
CA THR A 158 -15.94 20.77 -12.46
C THR A 158 -14.92 19.86 -13.14
N GLY A 159 -14.96 18.55 -12.91
CA GLY A 159 -13.88 17.63 -13.27
C GLY A 159 -12.58 17.85 -12.49
N GLU A 160 -12.56 18.74 -11.50
CA GLU A 160 -11.34 19.02 -10.72
C GLU A 160 -10.93 17.81 -9.88
N VAL A 161 -9.63 17.50 -9.87
CA VAL A 161 -9.05 16.44 -9.05
C VAL A 161 -8.15 17.04 -7.95
N LYS A 162 -8.61 16.99 -6.70
CA LYS A 162 -7.83 17.44 -5.53
C LYS A 162 -7.10 16.28 -4.89
N ILE A 163 -5.81 16.46 -4.60
CA ILE A 163 -4.94 15.42 -4.05
C ILE A 163 -4.33 15.90 -2.73
N LYS A 164 -4.63 15.18 -1.64
CA LYS A 164 -4.02 15.39 -0.32
C LYS A 164 -2.80 14.49 -0.17
N ARG A 165 -1.69 15.10 0.26
CA ARG A 165 -0.43 14.41 0.58
C ARG A 165 -0.03 14.64 2.03
N ILE A 166 0.66 13.66 2.61
CA ILE A 166 1.33 13.80 3.90
C ILE A 166 2.78 13.32 3.79
N ALA A 167 3.65 13.76 4.69
CA ALA A 167 5.01 13.25 4.75
C ALA A 167 5.02 11.75 5.08
N ARG A 168 5.92 10.98 4.45
CA ARG A 168 5.98 9.51 4.58
C ARG A 168 6.04 9.03 6.03
N TYR A 169 6.84 9.68 6.87
CA TYR A 169 7.00 9.31 8.28
C TYR A 169 5.73 9.52 9.13
N LYS A 170 4.72 10.24 8.60
CA LYS A 170 3.40 10.37 9.22
C LYS A 170 2.42 9.32 8.73
N PHE A 171 2.72 8.65 7.62
CA PHE A 171 1.86 7.64 7.01
C PHE A 171 2.13 6.25 7.60
N TYR A 172 3.41 5.88 7.72
CA TYR A 172 3.89 4.65 8.35
C TYR A 172 4.07 4.86 9.86
#